data_AF-N6Z019-F1
#
_entry.id   AF-N6Z019-F1
#
_cell.length_a   1.000
_cell.length_b   1.000
_cell.length_c   1.000
_cell.angle_alpha   90.00
_cell.angle_beta   90.00
_cell.angle_gamma   90.00
#
_symmetry.space_group_name_H-M   'P 1'
#
loop_
_entity.id
_entity.type
_entity.pdbx_description
1 polymer ?
#
loop_
_entity_poly.entity_id
_entity_poly.type
_entity_poly.pdbx_seq_one_letter_code
_entity_poly.pdbx_strand_id
1 'polypeptide(L)'
;MRFPAYLTGMALAASVLANQALADDKKDLGAPSGFLKDTTYASMEEVRSPSGERARRWVAPGISFAQYDAVMVDKTVFHPAPQPTEQLGMATLNQIAAALDEAFRRELQTVVRVVDKPGPNVLRMRPAVTAAAAKDEGLKPYQLLPVAFVLTMGQTTKRAVLALEYEVTDTATGQLVAAGMREGEGAKLKTVKDTLTLEQMQPAIDAWAKDAAAFMQAAKAAN
;
A
#
# COMPACT_ATOMS: atom_id res chain seq x y z
N MET A 1 30.31 -14.49 49.90
CA MET A 1 30.63 -14.12 48.50
C MET A 1 29.51 -13.24 47.97
N ARG A 2 29.81 -11.98 47.65
CA ARG A 2 28.90 -11.00 47.01
C ARG A 2 29.33 -10.85 45.56
N PHE A 3 28.42 -11.06 44.61
CA PHE A 3 28.58 -10.59 43.23
C PHE A 3 27.67 -9.35 43.04
N PRO A 4 28.13 -8.26 42.40
CA PRO A 4 27.30 -7.07 42.19
C PRO A 4 26.42 -7.24 40.94
N ALA A 5 25.18 -6.76 41.04
CA ALA A 5 24.29 -6.56 39.91
C ALA A 5 24.42 -5.11 39.40
N TYR A 6 24.84 -4.98 38.16
CA TYR A 6 24.66 -3.84 37.25
C TYR A 6 24.51 -4.52 35.86
N LEU A 7 23.74 -4.09 34.87
CA LEU A 7 23.12 -2.83 34.48
C LEU A 7 21.74 -3.17 33.88
N THR A 8 20.67 -2.44 34.20
CA THR A 8 20.14 -1.35 33.36
C THR A 8 20.15 -1.66 31.86
N GLY A 9 19.11 -2.35 31.39
CA GLY A 9 18.76 -2.45 29.98
C GLY A 9 17.35 -1.90 29.78
N MET A 10 17.27 -0.60 29.52
CA MET A 10 16.06 0.15 29.21
C MET A 10 15.59 -0.26 27.81
N ALA A 11 14.69 -1.25 27.70
CA ALA A 11 13.95 -1.54 26.48
C ALA A 11 12.53 -0.97 26.64
N LEU A 12 12.39 0.33 26.36
CA LEU A 12 11.10 1.01 26.37
C LEU A 12 10.89 1.68 25.02
N ALA A 13 9.70 1.42 24.47
CA ALA A 13 9.07 2.03 23.30
C ALA A 13 9.39 1.43 21.92
N ALA A 14 8.95 0.18 21.68
CA ALA A 14 8.63 -0.32 20.33
C ALA A 14 7.11 -0.53 20.15
N SER A 15 6.28 0.29 20.80
CA SER A 15 4.83 0.05 20.93
C SER A 15 3.93 0.99 20.12
N VAL A 16 4.46 1.83 19.22
CA VAL A 16 3.63 2.72 18.38
C VAL A 16 3.45 2.22 16.94
N LEU A 17 4.05 1.08 16.57
CA LEU A 17 3.65 0.28 15.42
C LEU A 17 2.83 -0.94 15.86
N ALA A 18 1.93 -0.76 16.84
CA ALA A 18 1.14 -1.85 17.40
C ALA A 18 0.37 -2.59 16.27
N ASN A 19 0.88 -3.75 15.87
CA ASN A 19 0.13 -4.78 15.19
C ASN A 19 -0.97 -5.23 16.17
N GLN A 20 -2.14 -4.61 16.06
CA GLN A 20 -3.34 -5.18 16.68
C GLN A 20 -3.53 -6.56 16.04
N ALA A 21 -3.30 -7.62 16.81
CA ALA A 21 -3.52 -8.98 16.36
C ALA A 21 -4.92 -9.09 15.76
N LEU A 22 -4.99 -9.52 14.50
CA LEU A 22 -6.26 -9.73 13.82
C LEU A 22 -6.94 -10.95 14.45
N ALA A 23 -8.19 -10.78 14.88
CA ALA A 23 -9.11 -11.91 14.96
C ALA A 23 -9.17 -12.56 13.57
N ASP A 24 -9.19 -13.90 13.55
CA ASP A 24 -9.04 -14.82 12.41
C ASP A 24 -10.07 -14.57 11.28
N ASP A 25 -9.92 -13.47 10.55
CA ASP A 25 -10.66 -13.19 9.32
C ASP A 25 -9.82 -13.69 8.14
N LYS A 26 -9.92 -15.00 7.88
CA LYS A 26 -9.16 -15.77 6.87
C LYS A 26 -9.49 -15.40 5.43
N LYS A 27 -9.42 -14.11 5.09
CA LYS A 27 -9.66 -13.61 3.75
C LYS A 27 -8.34 -13.15 3.16
N ASP A 28 -7.85 -13.85 2.15
CA ASP A 28 -6.55 -13.55 1.53
C ASP A 28 -6.57 -12.16 0.86
N LEU A 29 -5.51 -11.36 1.01
CA LEU A 29 -5.39 -10.00 0.46
C LEU A 29 -5.00 -9.99 -1.04
N GLY A 30 -5.45 -11.02 -1.78
CA GLY A 30 -5.05 -11.26 -3.16
C GLY A 30 -3.72 -12.01 -3.29
N ALA A 31 -3.52 -12.65 -4.46
CA ALA A 31 -2.29 -13.37 -4.76
C ALA A 31 -1.15 -12.40 -5.17
N PRO A 32 0.13 -12.78 -4.98
CA PRO A 32 1.28 -12.03 -5.48
C PRO A 32 1.15 -11.66 -6.96
N SER A 33 1.40 -10.39 -7.28
CA SER A 33 1.37 -9.89 -8.66
C SER A 33 2.66 -10.18 -9.46
N GLY A 34 3.76 -10.39 -8.74
CA GLY A 34 5.11 -10.45 -9.31
C GLY A 34 5.84 -9.10 -9.34
N PHE A 35 5.21 -8.00 -8.90
CA PHE A 35 5.86 -6.69 -8.79
C PHE A 35 6.90 -6.67 -7.67
N LEU A 36 6.56 -7.22 -6.51
CA LEU A 36 7.50 -7.41 -5.40
C LEU A 36 8.20 -8.76 -5.52
N LYS A 37 9.38 -8.89 -4.90
CA LYS A 37 10.10 -10.17 -4.85
C LYS A 37 9.34 -11.17 -3.97
N ASP A 38 9.34 -12.45 -4.36
CA ASP A 38 8.72 -13.54 -3.57
C ASP A 38 9.21 -13.59 -2.12
N THR A 39 10.51 -13.34 -1.91
CA THR A 39 11.10 -13.28 -0.55
C THR A 39 10.56 -12.12 0.27
N THR A 40 10.18 -11.01 -0.38
CA THR A 40 9.54 -9.87 0.27
C THR A 40 8.11 -10.21 0.66
N TYR A 41 7.32 -10.84 -0.23
CA TYR A 41 5.97 -11.31 0.10
C TYR A 41 5.97 -12.27 1.29
N ALA A 42 6.89 -13.24 1.29
CA ALA A 42 7.00 -14.23 2.36
C ALA A 42 7.36 -13.61 3.73
N SER A 43 7.91 -12.40 3.73
CA SER A 43 8.29 -11.67 4.95
C SER A 43 7.21 -10.70 5.42
N MET A 44 6.15 -10.46 4.66
CA MET A 44 5.10 -9.52 5.06
C MET A 44 4.18 -10.09 6.13
N GLU A 45 3.77 -9.23 7.04
CA GLU A 45 2.78 -9.54 8.06
C GLU A 45 1.46 -8.85 7.74
N GLU A 46 0.35 -9.45 8.17
CA GLU A 46 -0.94 -8.77 8.11
C GLU A 46 -0.99 -7.65 9.16
N VAL A 47 -1.36 -6.46 8.70
CA VAL A 47 -1.42 -5.25 9.51
C VAL A 47 -2.74 -4.50 9.26
N ARG A 48 -3.04 -3.54 10.14
CA ARG A 48 -4.06 -2.53 9.90
C ARG A 48 -3.40 -1.26 9.39
N SER A 49 -3.97 -0.67 8.33
CA SER A 49 -3.59 0.67 7.90
C SER A 49 -4.04 1.71 8.95
N PRO A 50 -3.51 2.95 8.91
CA PRO A 50 -3.98 4.02 9.79
C PRO A 50 -5.50 4.26 9.73
N SER A 51 -6.13 4.08 8.56
CA SER A 51 -7.59 4.11 8.39
C SER A 51 -8.33 2.86 8.89
N GLY A 52 -7.62 1.83 9.38
CA GLY A 52 -8.20 0.57 9.87
C GLY A 52 -8.42 -0.52 8.81
N GLU A 53 -8.02 -0.28 7.56
CA GLU A 53 -8.15 -1.26 6.48
C GLU A 53 -7.10 -2.36 6.59
N ARG A 54 -7.39 -3.56 6.04
CA ARG A 54 -6.41 -4.65 6.02
C ARG A 54 -5.32 -4.36 4.99
N ALA A 55 -4.08 -4.67 5.34
CA ALA A 55 -2.95 -4.63 4.44
C ALA A 55 -1.94 -5.73 4.83
N ARG A 56 -1.03 -6.08 3.92
CA ARG A 56 0.21 -6.76 4.28
C ARG A 56 1.35 -5.77 4.18
N ARG A 57 2.23 -5.77 5.17
CA ARG A 57 3.37 -4.86 5.21
C ARG A 57 4.57 -5.56 5.80
N TRP A 58 5.72 -5.25 5.22
CA TRP A 58 7.02 -5.54 5.78
C TRP A 58 7.78 -4.23 5.99
N VAL A 59 8.49 -4.13 7.11
CA VAL A 59 9.38 -3.00 7.43
C VAL A 59 10.74 -3.58 7.83
N ALA A 60 11.82 -3.00 7.32
CA ALA A 60 13.16 -3.42 7.62
C ALA A 60 13.44 -3.37 9.13
N PRO A 61 13.95 -4.46 9.75
CA PRO A 61 14.29 -4.45 11.16
C PRO A 61 15.37 -3.40 11.48
N GLY A 62 15.17 -2.65 12.57
CA GLY A 62 16.16 -1.69 13.09
C GLY A 62 16.29 -0.40 12.29
N ILE A 63 15.43 -0.16 11.28
CA ILE A 63 15.45 1.11 10.54
C ILE A 63 14.80 2.23 11.37
N SER A 64 15.44 3.40 11.42
CA SER A 64 14.83 4.61 11.98
C SER A 64 14.28 5.49 10.86
N PHE A 65 12.96 5.67 10.80
CA PHE A 65 12.36 6.58 9.82
C PHE A 65 12.65 8.05 10.10
N ALA A 66 13.06 8.38 11.33
CA ALA A 66 13.44 9.73 11.72
C ALA A 66 14.62 10.25 10.87
N GLN A 67 15.52 9.36 10.43
CA GLN A 67 16.70 9.71 9.62
C GLN A 67 16.36 10.19 8.20
N TYR A 68 15.15 9.93 7.70
CA TYR A 68 14.75 10.28 6.34
C TYR A 68 14.07 11.65 6.28
N ASP A 69 14.68 12.60 5.58
CA ASP A 69 14.23 13.99 5.50
C ASP A 69 13.39 14.27 4.24
N ALA A 70 13.46 13.38 3.25
CA ALA A 70 12.71 13.50 2.02
C ALA A 70 12.22 12.15 1.48
N VAL A 71 11.21 12.23 0.62
CA VAL A 71 10.73 11.11 -0.19
C VAL A 71 10.65 11.53 -1.65
N MET A 72 11.09 10.65 -2.53
CA MET A 72 10.87 10.68 -3.96
C MET A 72 9.76 9.69 -4.27
N VAL A 73 8.69 10.16 -4.93
CA VAL A 73 7.57 9.31 -5.34
C VAL A 73 7.69 9.10 -6.86
N ASP A 74 7.95 7.86 -7.25
CA ASP A 74 7.95 7.45 -8.65
C ASP A 74 6.53 7.51 -9.24
N LYS A 75 6.46 7.62 -10.57
CA LYS A 75 5.17 7.48 -11.27
C LYS A 75 4.60 6.08 -11.05
N THR A 76 3.31 6.05 -10.76
CA THR A 76 2.53 4.83 -10.58
C THR A 76 2.45 4.09 -11.90
N VAL A 77 2.75 2.79 -11.86
CA VAL A 77 2.64 1.90 -13.01
C VAL A 77 1.53 0.88 -12.77
N PHE A 78 1.08 0.23 -13.84
CA PHE A 78 0.30 -1.00 -13.72
C PHE A 78 1.23 -2.20 -13.81
N HIS A 79 1.07 -3.16 -12.92
CA HIS A 79 1.82 -4.41 -12.97
C HIS A 79 0.92 -5.63 -12.84
N PRO A 80 0.89 -6.52 -13.84
CA PRO A 80 1.57 -6.44 -15.14
C PRO A 80 0.96 -5.33 -16.01
N ALA A 81 1.49 -5.17 -17.22
CA ALA A 81 1.01 -4.17 -18.17
C ALA A 81 -0.52 -4.25 -18.34
N PRO A 82 -1.23 -3.11 -18.35
CA PRO A 82 -2.67 -3.12 -18.27
C PRO A 82 -3.29 -3.52 -19.61
N GLN A 83 -4.40 -4.24 -19.55
CA GLN A 83 -5.21 -4.61 -20.71
C GLN A 83 -6.54 -3.86 -20.66
N PRO A 84 -6.69 -2.76 -21.42
CA PRO A 84 -7.92 -1.99 -21.45
C PRO A 84 -9.11 -2.80 -21.96
N THR A 85 -10.30 -2.50 -21.45
CA THR A 85 -11.56 -3.10 -21.90
C THR A 85 -12.68 -2.06 -22.01
N GLU A 86 -13.86 -2.49 -22.46
CA GLU A 86 -15.06 -1.64 -22.51
C GLU A 86 -15.44 -1.09 -21.14
N GLN A 87 -15.19 -1.88 -20.09
CA GLN A 87 -15.51 -1.48 -18.72
C GLN A 87 -14.42 -0.59 -18.11
N LEU A 88 -13.15 -0.80 -18.47
CA LEU A 88 -12.03 -0.02 -17.95
C LEU A 88 -11.06 0.33 -19.08
N GLY A 89 -11.30 1.47 -19.71
CA GLY A 89 -10.51 1.96 -20.83
C GLY A 89 -9.13 2.50 -20.42
N MET A 90 -8.20 2.59 -21.37
CA MET A 90 -6.84 3.08 -21.15
C MET A 90 -6.81 4.53 -20.62
N ALA A 91 -7.77 5.35 -21.06
CA ALA A 91 -7.90 6.72 -20.56
C ALA A 91 -8.15 6.75 -19.05
N THR A 92 -9.09 5.94 -18.55
CA THR A 92 -9.37 5.82 -17.11
C THR A 92 -8.18 5.25 -16.34
N LEU A 93 -7.50 4.24 -16.89
CA LEU A 93 -6.29 3.67 -16.28
C LEU A 93 -5.19 4.74 -16.10
N ASN A 94 -4.95 5.54 -17.13
CA ASN A 94 -3.98 6.64 -17.06
C ASN A 94 -4.41 7.71 -16.04
N GLN A 95 -5.70 8.02 -15.96
CA GLN A 95 -6.24 8.94 -14.95
C GLN A 95 -6.04 8.40 -13.52
N ILE A 96 -6.25 7.10 -13.29
CA ILE A 96 -6.02 6.45 -11.99
C ILE A 96 -4.54 6.56 -11.59
N ALA A 97 -3.61 6.23 -12.49
CA ALA A 97 -2.18 6.35 -12.21
C ALA A 97 -1.76 7.79 -11.89
N ALA A 98 -2.23 8.77 -12.68
CA ALA A 98 -1.96 10.18 -12.42
C ALA A 98 -2.54 10.67 -11.10
N ALA A 99 -3.76 10.24 -10.75
CA ALA A 99 -4.40 10.60 -9.48
C ALA A 99 -3.68 10.00 -8.28
N LEU A 100 -3.13 8.78 -8.38
CA LEU A 100 -2.28 8.20 -7.34
C LEU A 100 -0.98 8.99 -7.16
N ASP A 101 -0.31 9.36 -8.25
CA ASP A 101 0.91 10.17 -8.20
C ASP A 101 0.67 11.50 -7.48
N GLU A 102 -0.41 12.20 -7.86
CA GLU A 102 -0.80 13.47 -7.25
C GLU A 102 -1.17 13.28 -5.78
N ALA A 103 -1.99 12.29 -5.45
CA ALA A 103 -2.45 12.05 -4.09
C ALA A 103 -1.28 11.71 -3.16
N PHE A 104 -0.40 10.78 -3.54
CA PHE A 104 0.76 10.44 -2.72
C PHE A 104 1.66 11.64 -2.47
N ARG A 105 1.99 12.40 -3.52
CA ARG A 105 2.80 13.63 -3.37
C ARG A 105 2.10 14.64 -2.47
N ARG A 106 0.79 14.86 -2.66
CA ARG A 106 -0.02 15.82 -1.91
C ARG A 106 -0.10 15.51 -0.42
N GLU A 107 -0.30 14.24 -0.05
CA GLU A 107 -0.43 13.86 1.35
C GLU A 107 0.95 13.71 2.00
N LEU A 108 1.95 13.11 1.33
CA LEU A 108 3.29 12.93 1.90
C LEU A 108 4.02 14.25 2.15
N GLN A 109 3.83 15.26 1.29
CA GLN A 109 4.45 16.58 1.49
C GLN A 109 4.00 17.27 2.79
N THR A 110 2.89 16.84 3.40
CA THR A 110 2.43 17.37 4.69
C THR A 110 3.28 16.90 5.87
N VAL A 111 4.07 15.83 5.71
CA VAL A 111 4.83 15.17 6.78
C VAL A 111 6.33 15.03 6.48
N VAL A 112 6.73 15.02 5.21
CA VAL A 112 8.13 14.88 4.77
C VAL A 112 8.35 15.63 3.46
N ARG A 113 9.56 16.14 3.21
CA ARG A 113 9.85 16.86 1.95
C ARG A 113 9.67 15.94 0.75
N VAL A 114 8.90 16.34 -0.25
CA VAL A 114 8.83 15.60 -1.53
C VAL A 114 9.87 16.16 -2.51
N VAL A 115 10.66 15.28 -3.11
CA VAL A 115 11.75 15.63 -4.04
C VAL A 115 11.70 14.78 -5.31
N ASP A 116 12.34 15.24 -6.38
CA ASP A 116 12.37 14.54 -7.68
C ASP A 116 13.71 13.87 -8.00
N LYS A 117 14.68 13.92 -7.07
CA LYS A 117 16.02 13.35 -7.26
C LYS A 117 16.44 12.53 -6.03
N PRO A 118 17.20 11.44 -6.24
CA PRO A 118 17.79 10.68 -5.15
C PRO A 118 18.84 11.52 -4.40
N GLY A 119 19.14 11.13 -3.15
CA GLY A 119 20.14 11.78 -2.32
C GLY A 119 20.25 11.18 -0.91
N PRO A 120 21.17 11.70 -0.08
CA PRO A 120 21.27 11.28 1.32
C PRO A 120 19.93 11.47 2.04
N ASN A 121 19.55 10.49 2.88
CA ASN A 121 18.32 10.54 3.67
C ASN A 121 17.03 10.70 2.84
N VAL A 122 17.06 10.29 1.57
CA VAL A 122 15.88 10.30 0.69
C VAL A 122 15.38 8.88 0.50
N LEU A 123 14.11 8.64 0.82
CA LEU A 123 13.39 7.42 0.46
C LEU A 123 12.89 7.51 -0.98
N ARG A 124 12.81 6.39 -1.70
CA ARG A 124 12.10 6.26 -2.97
C ARG A 124 10.93 5.32 -2.81
N MET A 125 9.72 5.82 -3.05
CA MET A 125 8.51 5.02 -3.09
C MET A 125 8.18 4.65 -4.54
N ARG A 126 7.98 3.35 -4.79
CA ARG A 126 7.56 2.80 -6.09
C ARG A 126 6.19 2.14 -5.95
N PRO A 127 5.10 2.83 -6.32
CA PRO A 127 3.76 2.26 -6.32
C PRO A 127 3.44 1.53 -7.64
N ALA A 128 2.69 0.43 -7.54
CA ALA A 128 2.12 -0.27 -8.67
C ALA A 128 0.66 -0.65 -8.41
N VAL A 129 -0.23 -0.29 -9.33
CA VAL A 129 -1.59 -0.82 -9.36
C VAL A 129 -1.51 -2.23 -9.94
N THR A 130 -1.88 -3.22 -9.13
CA THR A 130 -1.76 -4.63 -9.52
C THR A 130 -3.07 -5.24 -9.97
N ALA A 131 -4.18 -4.61 -9.61
CA ALA A 131 -5.46 -4.89 -10.23
C ALA A 131 -6.49 -3.76 -10.06
N ALA A 132 -7.48 -3.74 -10.95
CA ALA A 132 -8.58 -2.79 -10.97
C ALA A 132 -9.81 -3.46 -11.58
N ALA A 133 -10.92 -3.53 -10.84
CA ALA A 133 -12.12 -4.26 -11.26
C ALA A 133 -13.41 -3.71 -10.64
N ALA A 134 -14.55 -4.15 -11.17
CA ALA A 134 -15.82 -4.11 -10.45
C ALA A 134 -16.05 -5.44 -9.73
N LYS A 135 -16.45 -5.39 -8.46
CA LYS A 135 -16.76 -6.55 -7.62
C LYS A 135 -18.26 -6.80 -7.58
N ASP A 136 -18.70 -8.04 -7.80
CA ASP A 136 -20.10 -8.52 -7.67
C ASP A 136 -20.24 -9.65 -6.63
N GLU A 137 -21.48 -9.93 -6.22
CA GLU A 137 -21.87 -11.15 -5.50
C GLU A 137 -21.86 -12.36 -6.45
N GLY A 138 -21.18 -13.45 -6.09
CA GLY A 138 -21.48 -14.75 -6.68
C GLY A 138 -21.08 -15.04 -8.12
N LEU A 139 -20.06 -14.38 -8.69
CA LEU A 139 -19.66 -14.60 -10.10
C LEU A 139 -18.20 -15.01 -10.29
N LYS A 140 -18.01 -15.89 -11.30
CA LYS A 140 -16.73 -16.45 -11.77
C LYS A 140 -15.75 -15.35 -12.19
N PRO A 141 -14.43 -15.55 -12.05
CA PRO A 141 -13.42 -14.52 -12.27
C PRO A 141 -13.53 -13.93 -13.68
N TYR A 142 -14.05 -12.71 -13.78
CA TYR A 142 -13.84 -11.87 -14.95
C TYR A 142 -12.43 -11.31 -14.82
N GLN A 143 -11.49 -11.93 -15.52
CA GLN A 143 -10.09 -11.52 -15.52
C GLN A 143 -9.97 -10.20 -16.29
N LEU A 144 -9.70 -9.12 -15.58
CA LEU A 144 -9.22 -7.87 -16.13
C LEU A 144 -7.94 -7.54 -15.37
N LEU A 145 -6.81 -7.80 -16.04
CA LEU A 145 -5.43 -7.89 -15.55
C LEU A 145 -5.00 -9.35 -15.21
N PRO A 146 -3.83 -9.82 -15.70
CA PRO A 146 -3.32 -11.19 -15.50
C PRO A 146 -3.11 -11.65 -14.04
N VAL A 147 -3.27 -10.76 -13.06
CA VAL A 147 -3.09 -11.08 -11.63
C VAL A 147 -4.43 -11.53 -11.08
N ALA A 148 -4.46 -12.72 -10.50
CA ALA A 148 -5.66 -13.30 -9.92
C ALA A 148 -6.21 -12.40 -8.79
N PHE A 149 -7.25 -11.63 -9.10
CA PHE A 149 -8.01 -10.92 -8.08
C PHE A 149 -8.82 -11.95 -7.28
N VAL A 150 -8.51 -12.11 -6.00
CA VAL A 150 -9.33 -12.95 -5.11
C VAL A 150 -10.57 -12.14 -4.73
N LEU A 151 -11.60 -12.22 -5.57
CA LEU A 151 -12.88 -11.60 -5.27
C LEU A 151 -13.44 -12.20 -3.99
N THR A 152 -13.49 -11.36 -2.97
CA THR A 152 -13.94 -11.81 -1.67
C THR A 152 -15.46 -11.96 -1.68
N MET A 153 -15.96 -13.19 -1.62
CA MET A 153 -17.39 -13.50 -1.59
C MET A 153 -18.06 -12.95 -0.31
N GLY A 154 -19.33 -12.55 -0.40
CA GLY A 154 -20.17 -12.22 0.76
C GLY A 154 -20.51 -10.75 1.00
N GLN A 155 -20.20 -9.83 0.08
CA GLN A 155 -20.71 -8.45 0.14
C GLN A 155 -21.91 -8.29 -0.81
N THR A 156 -23.03 -7.77 -0.30
CA THR A 156 -24.26 -7.50 -1.09
C THR A 156 -24.14 -6.26 -1.99
N THR A 157 -23.02 -5.54 -1.91
CA THR A 157 -22.83 -4.24 -2.57
C THR A 157 -21.79 -4.34 -3.67
N LYS A 158 -22.18 -3.96 -4.88
CA LYS A 158 -21.29 -3.83 -6.05
C LYS A 158 -20.37 -2.64 -5.86
N ARG A 159 -19.05 -2.82 -6.00
CA ARG A 159 -18.07 -1.74 -5.79
C ARG A 159 -16.93 -1.77 -6.80
N ALA A 160 -16.37 -0.60 -7.05
CA ALA A 160 -15.07 -0.48 -7.69
C ALA A 160 -14.00 -0.97 -6.70
N VAL A 161 -13.00 -1.72 -7.16
CA VAL A 161 -11.89 -2.19 -6.31
C VAL A 161 -10.57 -1.98 -7.04
N LEU A 162 -9.57 -1.52 -6.29
CA LEU A 162 -8.18 -1.45 -6.71
C LEU A 162 -7.31 -2.28 -5.77
N ALA A 163 -6.25 -2.87 -6.30
CA ALA A 163 -5.13 -3.38 -5.50
C ALA A 163 -3.87 -2.59 -5.81
N LEU A 164 -3.13 -2.28 -4.74
CA LEU A 164 -1.89 -1.54 -4.79
C LEU A 164 -0.79 -2.36 -4.10
N GLU A 165 0.36 -2.42 -4.75
CA GLU A 165 1.61 -2.86 -4.15
C GLU A 165 2.61 -1.72 -4.18
N TYR A 166 3.53 -1.71 -3.22
CA TYR A 166 4.58 -0.72 -3.17
C TYR A 166 5.84 -1.26 -2.53
N GLU A 167 6.97 -0.70 -2.95
CA GLU A 167 8.25 -0.80 -2.25
C GLU A 167 8.80 0.59 -1.94
N VAL A 168 9.52 0.68 -0.84
CA VAL A 168 10.20 1.88 -0.38
C VAL A 168 11.66 1.53 -0.14
N THR A 169 12.57 2.24 -0.82
CA THR A 169 14.01 2.02 -0.70
C THR A 169 14.74 3.28 -0.25
N ASP A 170 15.88 3.10 0.43
CA ASP A 170 16.86 4.15 0.64
C ASP A 170 17.53 4.47 -0.71
N THR A 171 17.51 5.72 -1.16
CA THR A 171 18.07 6.07 -2.47
C THR A 171 19.59 6.09 -2.53
N ALA A 172 20.28 6.24 -1.41
CA ALA A 172 21.73 6.26 -1.36
C ALA A 172 22.31 4.85 -1.39
N THR A 173 21.64 3.89 -0.74
CA THR A 173 22.13 2.50 -0.61
C THR A 173 21.39 1.50 -1.47
N GLY A 174 20.18 1.82 -1.93
CA GLY A 174 19.26 0.88 -2.58
C GLY A 174 18.63 -0.12 -1.62
N GLN A 175 18.84 0.01 -0.31
CA GLN A 175 18.29 -0.90 0.69
C GLN A 175 16.76 -0.81 0.72
N LEU A 176 16.08 -1.96 0.73
CA LEU A 176 14.64 -2.02 0.95
C LEU A 176 14.33 -1.66 2.41
N VAL A 177 13.52 -0.62 2.60
CA VAL A 177 13.13 -0.08 3.91
C VAL A 177 11.73 -0.53 4.30
N ALA A 178 10.81 -0.57 3.34
CA ALA A 178 9.47 -1.09 3.54
C ALA A 178 8.90 -1.63 2.24
N ALA A 179 7.93 -2.53 2.34
CA ALA A 179 7.12 -2.98 1.23
C ALA A 179 5.72 -3.31 1.73
N GLY A 180 4.73 -3.29 0.85
CA GLY A 180 3.39 -3.67 1.24
C GLY A 180 2.46 -3.88 0.07
N MET A 181 1.31 -4.47 0.40
CA MET A 181 0.20 -4.67 -0.52
C MET A 181 -1.12 -4.44 0.21
N ARG A 182 -2.10 -3.90 -0.50
CA ARG A 182 -3.45 -3.71 0.03
C ARG A 182 -4.49 -3.64 -1.08
N GLU A 183 -5.71 -4.03 -0.74
CA GLU A 183 -6.89 -3.69 -1.51
C GLU A 183 -7.48 -2.35 -1.04
N GLY A 184 -8.29 -1.74 -1.90
CA GLY A 184 -9.00 -0.51 -1.64
C GLY A 184 -10.34 -0.54 -2.36
N GLU A 185 -11.40 -0.33 -1.60
CA GLU A 185 -12.76 -0.26 -2.13
C GLU A 185 -13.10 1.18 -2.53
N GLY A 186 -13.41 1.38 -3.80
CA GLY A 186 -13.97 2.61 -4.34
C GLY A 186 -15.46 2.74 -4.05
N ALA A 187 -16.16 3.60 -4.78
CA ALA A 187 -17.59 3.87 -4.65
C ALA A 187 -18.46 2.64 -4.96
N LYS A 188 -19.72 2.70 -4.48
CA LYS A 188 -20.76 1.74 -4.85
C LYS A 188 -21.13 1.92 -6.33
N LEU A 189 -21.31 0.81 -7.03
CA LEU A 189 -21.70 0.76 -8.44
C LEU A 189 -23.19 0.46 -8.57
N LYS A 190 -23.83 0.97 -9.63
CA LYS A 190 -25.22 0.62 -9.96
C LYS A 190 -25.28 -0.79 -10.56
N THR A 191 -24.35 -1.09 -11.47
CA THR A 191 -24.12 -2.42 -12.02
C THR A 191 -22.63 -2.69 -12.22
N VAL A 192 -22.22 -3.95 -12.19
CA VAL A 192 -20.83 -4.34 -12.47
C VAL A 192 -20.44 -4.20 -13.94
N LYS A 193 -21.43 -3.99 -14.82
CA LYS A 193 -21.22 -3.68 -16.25
C LYS A 193 -20.95 -2.20 -16.52
N ASP A 194 -21.05 -1.35 -15.50
CA ASP A 194 -20.81 0.08 -15.67
C ASP A 194 -19.35 0.33 -16.04
N THR A 195 -19.13 1.22 -17.01
CA THR A 195 -17.79 1.76 -17.26
C THR A 195 -17.28 2.42 -15.99
N LEU A 196 -16.14 1.94 -15.52
CA LEU A 196 -15.48 2.45 -14.33
C LEU A 196 -14.86 3.81 -14.63
N THR A 197 -14.98 4.71 -13.66
CA THR A 197 -14.47 6.09 -13.73
C THR A 197 -13.47 6.35 -12.60
N LEU A 198 -12.62 7.35 -12.79
CA LEU A 198 -11.72 7.81 -11.73
C LEU A 198 -12.51 8.20 -10.46
N GLU A 199 -13.65 8.90 -10.60
CA GLU A 199 -14.47 9.35 -9.48
C GLU A 199 -14.85 8.19 -8.55
N GLN A 200 -15.19 7.03 -9.12
CA GLN A 200 -15.51 5.85 -8.35
C GLN A 200 -14.28 5.26 -7.64
N MET A 201 -13.07 5.47 -8.14
CA MET A 201 -11.83 4.98 -7.54
C MET A 201 -11.21 5.97 -6.55
N GLN A 202 -11.56 7.25 -6.65
CA GLN A 202 -10.97 8.35 -5.88
C GLN A 202 -10.97 8.11 -4.36
N PRO A 203 -12.04 7.55 -3.72
CA PRO A 203 -12.02 7.31 -2.28
C PRO A 203 -10.90 6.37 -1.83
N ALA A 204 -10.61 5.31 -2.61
CA ALA A 204 -9.53 4.38 -2.31
C ALA A 204 -8.16 5.06 -2.45
N ILE A 205 -7.98 5.83 -3.54
CA ILE A 205 -6.77 6.59 -3.83
C ILE A 205 -6.46 7.58 -2.68
N ASP A 206 -7.46 8.36 -2.26
CA ASP A 206 -7.30 9.35 -1.18
C ASP A 206 -7.02 8.68 0.17
N ALA A 207 -7.69 7.56 0.47
CA ALA A 207 -7.44 6.81 1.70
C ALA A 207 -6.00 6.28 1.76
N TRP A 208 -5.50 5.73 0.65
CA TRP A 208 -4.13 5.20 0.57
C TRP A 208 -3.07 6.28 0.74
N ALA A 209 -3.27 7.44 0.12
CA ALA A 209 -2.34 8.56 0.26
C ALA A 209 -2.30 9.11 1.69
N LYS A 210 -3.47 9.25 2.34
CA LYS A 210 -3.57 9.67 3.75
C LYS A 210 -2.91 8.65 4.68
N ASP A 211 -3.14 7.36 4.43
CA ASP A 211 -2.51 6.29 5.19
C ASP A 211 -0.98 6.29 5.04
N ALA A 212 -0.45 6.59 3.86
CA ALA A 212 0.98 6.71 3.65
C ALA A 212 1.58 7.87 4.47
N ALA A 213 0.93 9.04 4.46
CA ALA A 213 1.35 10.19 5.26
C ALA A 213 1.27 9.91 6.77
N ALA A 214 0.16 9.34 7.24
CA ALA A 214 -0.02 8.99 8.65
C ALA A 214 0.99 7.92 9.11
N PHE A 215 1.29 6.93 8.28
CA PHE A 215 2.33 5.96 8.56
C PHE A 215 3.70 6.63 8.68
N MET A 216 4.07 7.48 7.71
CA MET A 216 5.36 8.19 7.74
C MET A 216 5.48 9.07 8.99
N GLN A 217 4.43 9.79 9.35
CA GLN A 217 4.38 10.58 10.58
C GLN A 217 4.61 9.72 11.84
N ALA A 218 3.86 8.63 11.98
CA ALA A 218 3.99 7.74 13.13
C ALA A 218 5.37 7.07 13.19
N ALA A 219 5.90 6.61 12.05
CA ALA A 219 7.19 5.95 11.97
C ALA A 219 8.35 6.89 12.31
N LYS A 220 8.26 8.17 11.92
CA LYS A 220 9.23 9.21 12.30
C LYS A 220 9.18 9.54 13.79
N ALA A 221 8.01 9.43 14.43
CA ALA A 221 7.84 9.71 15.86
C ALA A 221 8.20 8.53 16.77
N ALA A 222 8.22 7.31 16.24
CA ALA A 222 8.47 6.08 17.00
C ALA A 222 9.96 5.81 17.30
N ASN A 223 10.88 6.69 16.91
CA ASN A 223 12.33 6.55 17.12
C ASN A 223 12.94 7.86 17.61
#